data_AF-A0A0S8D344-F1
#
_entry.id   AF-A0A0S8D344-F1
#
_cell.length_a   1.000
_cell.length_b   1.000
_cell.length_c   1.000
_cell.angle_alpha   90.00
_cell.angle_beta   90.00
_cell.angle_gamma   90.00
#
_symmetry.space_group_name_H-M   'P 1'
#
loop_
_entity.id
_entity.type
_entity.pdbx_description
1 polymer ?
#
loop_
_entity_poly.entity_id
_entity_poly.type
_entity_poly.pdbx_seq_one_letter_code
_entity_poly.pdbx_strand_id
1 'polypeptide(L)'
;MGWKIWKKKSTGEEEPKAKLKKLSRPKDLPQSVGQYLVVELKKDPDWVWDLKAVVRPREEGKSLYNLRVFDKYQARLRKVEVKDYISLDGHPDLILFEGWFDKARDKVQLEEKSVPEHRAA
;
A
#
# COMPACT_ATOMS: atom_id res chain seq x y z
N MET A 1 -9.32 -39.85 -26.59
CA MET A 1 -10.10 -39.54 -25.37
C MET A 1 -9.14 -39.34 -24.21
N GLY A 2 -8.88 -38.10 -23.82
CA GLY A 2 -7.90 -37.82 -22.76
C GLY A 2 -7.75 -36.34 -22.44
N TRP A 3 -8.86 -35.59 -22.39
CA TRP A 3 -8.84 -34.23 -21.86
C TRP A 3 -8.74 -34.27 -20.33
N LYS A 4 -7.54 -34.01 -19.82
CA LYS A 4 -7.36 -33.63 -18.41
C LYS A 4 -7.67 -32.15 -18.28
N ILE A 5 -8.85 -31.92 -17.73
CA ILE A 5 -9.50 -30.65 -17.44
C ILE A 5 -8.53 -29.68 -16.74
N TRP A 6 -8.44 -28.47 -17.29
CA TRP A 6 -7.73 -27.32 -16.75
C TRP A 6 -8.06 -27.09 -15.27
N LYS A 7 -7.07 -27.32 -14.41
CA LYS A 7 -7.02 -26.70 -13.09
C LYS A 7 -6.59 -25.25 -13.32
N LYS A 8 -7.58 -24.34 -13.39
CA LYS A 8 -7.40 -22.89 -13.25
C LYS A 8 -6.44 -22.66 -12.08
N LYS A 9 -5.18 -22.31 -12.38
CA LYS A 9 -4.27 -21.76 -11.39
C LYS A 9 -4.82 -20.39 -11.05
N SER A 10 -5.17 -20.23 -9.78
CA SER A 10 -5.43 -18.94 -9.17
C SER A 10 -4.27 -18.00 -9.56
N THR A 11 -4.60 -17.02 -10.39
CA THR A 11 -3.85 -15.79 -10.57
C THR A 11 -3.49 -15.26 -9.19
N GLY A 12 -2.19 -15.20 -8.87
CA GLY A 12 -1.69 -14.60 -7.62
C GLY A 12 -0.45 -15.27 -7.03
N GLU A 13 -0.01 -16.42 -7.53
CA GLU A 13 1.26 -17.02 -7.14
C GLU A 13 2.38 -16.44 -8.04
N GLU A 14 2.89 -15.25 -7.69
CA GLU A 14 4.17 -14.79 -8.23
C GLU A 14 5.32 -15.56 -7.55
N GLU A 15 6.06 -16.28 -8.39
CA GLU A 15 7.25 -17.08 -8.10
C GLU A 15 8.29 -16.39 -7.19
N PRO A 16 9.09 -17.18 -6.43
CA PRO A 16 10.23 -16.68 -5.67
C PRO A 16 11.41 -16.36 -6.60
N LYS A 17 11.32 -15.27 -7.37
CA LYS A 17 12.46 -14.76 -8.15
C LYS A 17 13.33 -13.84 -7.32
N ALA A 18 14.41 -14.45 -6.82
CA ALA A 18 15.76 -13.90 -6.66
C ALA A 18 15.92 -12.52 -5.97
N LYS A 19 16.59 -12.59 -4.82
CA LYS A 19 17.50 -11.66 -4.15
C LYS A 19 17.97 -10.40 -4.92
N LEU A 20 17.04 -9.53 -5.26
CA LEU A 20 17.22 -8.09 -5.27
C LEU A 20 16.17 -7.56 -4.31
N LYS A 21 16.47 -6.53 -3.54
CA LYS A 21 15.54 -5.87 -2.60
C LYS A 21 14.36 -5.29 -3.40
N LYS A 22 13.47 -6.14 -3.92
CA LYS A 22 12.27 -5.80 -4.69
C LYS A 22 11.37 -5.07 -3.72
N LEU A 23 11.37 -3.75 -3.85
CA LEU A 23 10.37 -2.91 -3.21
C LEU A 23 9.00 -3.47 -3.64
N SER A 24 8.07 -3.55 -2.70
CA SER A 24 6.78 -4.14 -3.01
C SER A 24 6.04 -3.20 -3.94
N ARG A 25 5.52 -3.75 -5.04
CA ARG A 25 4.54 -3.07 -5.89
C ARG A 25 3.41 -2.50 -5.02
N PRO A 26 2.72 -1.43 -5.46
CA PRO A 26 1.54 -0.94 -4.79
C PRO A 26 0.53 -2.08 -4.61
N LYS A 27 0.12 -2.28 -3.36
CA LYS A 27 -0.90 -3.23 -2.98
C LYS A 27 -2.07 -2.50 -2.35
N ASP A 28 -3.16 -3.20 -2.19
CA ASP A 28 -4.26 -2.76 -1.34
C ASP A 28 -3.80 -2.57 0.11
N LEU A 29 -4.51 -1.71 0.85
CA LEU A 29 -4.17 -1.46 2.23
C LEU A 29 -4.32 -2.74 3.06
N PRO A 30 -3.35 -3.07 3.93
CA PRO A 30 -3.54 -4.10 4.93
C PRO A 30 -4.75 -3.78 5.80
N GLN A 31 -5.47 -4.82 6.23
CA GLN A 31 -6.73 -4.64 6.96
C GLN A 31 -6.54 -3.85 8.27
N SER A 32 -5.49 -4.12 9.05
CA SER A 32 -5.19 -3.39 10.28
C SER A 32 -4.91 -1.90 10.02
N VAL A 33 -4.28 -1.57 8.88
CA VAL A 33 -3.99 -0.20 8.46
C VAL A 33 -5.27 0.51 8.05
N GLY A 34 -6.10 -0.12 7.22
CA GLY A 34 -7.39 0.44 6.82
C GLY A 34 -8.30 0.71 8.02
N GLN A 35 -8.38 -0.24 8.95
CA GLN A 35 -9.13 -0.06 10.19
C GLN A 35 -8.58 1.08 11.04
N TYR A 36 -7.26 1.20 11.18
CA TYR A 36 -6.64 2.32 11.89
C TYR A 36 -7.03 3.67 11.28
N LEU A 37 -6.99 3.81 9.96
CA LEU A 37 -7.39 5.06 9.27
C LEU A 37 -8.87 5.41 9.49
N VAL A 38 -9.75 4.41 9.53
CA VAL A 38 -11.20 4.62 9.73
C VAL A 38 -11.54 4.89 11.19
N VAL A 39 -10.92 4.16 12.13
CA VAL A 39 -11.25 4.24 13.56
C VAL A 39 -10.52 5.40 14.23
N GLU A 40 -9.20 5.49 14.04
CA GLU A 40 -8.35 6.47 14.71
C GLU A 40 -8.37 7.82 13.98
N LEU A 41 -8.18 7.80 12.65
CA LEU A 41 -8.19 9.03 11.85
C LEU A 41 -9.59 9.44 11.35
N LYS A 42 -10.64 8.66 11.69
CA LYS A 42 -12.05 8.91 11.32
C LYS A 42 -12.27 9.19 9.83
N LYS A 43 -11.49 8.53 8.97
CA LYS A 43 -11.62 8.67 7.51
C LYS A 43 -12.74 7.79 6.98
N ASP A 44 -13.29 8.16 5.83
CA ASP A 44 -14.34 7.38 5.19
C ASP A 44 -13.83 5.99 4.78
N PRO A 45 -14.52 4.92 5.19
CA PRO A 45 -14.09 3.55 4.88
C PRO A 45 -14.04 3.31 3.38
N ASP A 46 -15.06 3.73 2.63
CA ASP A 46 -15.12 3.51 1.17
C ASP A 46 -13.93 4.18 0.46
N TRP A 47 -13.51 5.35 0.93
CA TRP A 47 -12.32 6.02 0.40
C TRP A 47 -11.03 5.31 0.79
N VAL A 48 -10.88 4.97 2.08
CA VAL A 48 -9.69 4.25 2.59
C VAL A 48 -9.45 2.94 1.84
N TRP A 49 -10.51 2.20 1.51
CA TRP A 49 -10.39 0.94 0.77
C TRP A 49 -10.07 1.12 -0.72
N ASP A 50 -10.29 2.30 -1.30
CA ASP A 50 -9.88 2.60 -2.68
C ASP A 50 -8.39 2.98 -2.79
N LEU A 51 -7.81 3.46 -1.69
CA LEU A 51 -6.41 3.86 -1.60
C LEU A 51 -5.46 2.68 -1.88
N LYS A 52 -4.25 3.03 -2.32
CA LYS A 52 -3.16 2.07 -2.52
C LYS A 52 -2.04 2.36 -1.56
N ALA A 53 -1.33 1.31 -1.16
CA ALA A 53 -0.21 1.43 -0.26
C ALA A 53 1.01 0.67 -0.77
N VAL A 54 2.17 1.26 -0.54
CA VAL A 54 3.47 0.64 -0.80
C VAL A 54 4.11 0.28 0.53
N VAL A 55 4.54 -0.97 0.65
CA VAL A 55 5.19 -1.50 1.85
C VAL A 55 6.66 -1.77 1.61
N ARG A 56 7.48 -1.46 2.60
CA ARG A 56 8.90 -1.74 2.59
C ARG A 56 9.34 -2.32 3.93
N PRO A 57 9.96 -3.51 3.97
CA PRO A 57 10.53 -4.05 5.21
C PRO A 57 11.70 -3.17 5.69
N ARG A 58 11.78 -2.92 6.99
CA ARG A 58 12.96 -2.30 7.62
C ARG A 58 14.03 -3.36 7.92
N GLU A 59 15.29 -2.95 7.86
CA GLU A 59 16.42 -3.80 8.27
C GLU A 59 16.52 -3.91 9.80
N GLU A 60 15.98 -2.93 10.52
CA GLU A 60 15.98 -2.83 11.99
C GLU A 60 15.03 -3.81 12.69
N GLY A 61 14.07 -4.40 11.97
CA GLY A 61 13.18 -5.39 12.54
C GLY A 61 12.48 -6.21 11.47
N LYS A 62 12.60 -7.55 11.56
CA LYS A 62 11.99 -8.49 10.60
C LYS A 62 10.46 -8.34 10.46
N SER A 63 9.82 -7.74 11.47
CA SER A 63 8.37 -7.55 11.55
C SER A 63 7.93 -6.08 11.36
N LEU A 64 8.88 -5.15 11.20
CA LEU A 64 8.61 -3.73 11.01
C LEU A 64 8.60 -3.40 9.52
N TYR A 65 7.49 -2.82 9.06
CA TYR A 65 7.28 -2.44 7.68
C TYR A 65 6.94 -0.96 7.62
N ASN A 66 7.68 -0.20 6.81
CA ASN A 66 7.26 1.13 6.43
C ASN A 66 6.14 1.04 5.41
N LEU A 67 5.14 1.90 5.56
CA LEU A 67 3.99 2.02 4.69
C LEU A 67 3.88 3.47 4.22
N ARG A 68 3.61 3.65 2.93
CA ARG A 68 3.11 4.92 2.39
C ARG A 68 1.81 4.65 1.66
N VAL A 69 0.81 5.47 1.94
CA VAL A 69 -0.52 5.40 1.35
C VAL A 69 -0.68 6.56 0.39
N PHE A 70 -1.16 6.26 -0.81
CA PHE A 70 -1.42 7.23 -1.86
C PHE A 70 -2.74 6.88 -2.56
N ASP A 71 -3.31 7.89 -3.22
CA ASP A 71 -4.50 7.71 -4.02
C ASP A 71 -4.11 7.41 -5.48
N LYS A 72 -4.62 6.29 -6.01
CA LYS A 72 -4.35 5.85 -7.38
C LYS A 72 -4.90 6.84 -8.43
N TYR A 73 -6.03 7.48 -8.15
CA TYR A 73 -6.64 8.47 -9.01
C TYR A 73 -5.79 9.74 -9.00
N GLN A 74 -5.34 10.22 -7.85
CA GLN A 74 -4.44 11.37 -7.76
C GLN A 74 -3.12 11.12 -8.49
N ALA A 75 -2.52 9.94 -8.30
CA ALA A 75 -1.32 9.55 -9.03
C ALA A 75 -1.55 9.55 -10.55
N ARG A 76 -2.67 8.98 -11.01
CA ARG A 76 -3.05 8.95 -12.43
C ARG A 76 -3.34 10.34 -13.00
N LEU A 77 -4.02 11.21 -12.25
CA LEU A 77 -4.30 12.59 -12.64
C LEU A 77 -3.01 13.38 -12.83
N ARG A 78 -2.03 13.18 -11.94
CA ARG A 78 -0.69 13.77 -12.04
C ARG A 78 0.23 13.04 -13.03
N LYS A 79 -0.27 12.01 -13.73
CA LYS A 79 0.49 11.15 -14.66
C LYS A 79 1.73 10.51 -14.03
N VAL A 80 1.68 10.26 -12.72
CA VAL A 80 2.75 9.61 -11.97
C VAL A 80 2.43 8.13 -11.84
N GLU A 81 3.30 7.28 -12.39
CA GLU A 81 3.21 5.84 -12.23
C GLU A 81 3.99 5.40 -10.98
N VAL A 82 3.28 5.13 -9.89
CA VAL A 82 3.88 4.64 -8.65
C VAL A 82 4.21 3.15 -8.82
N LYS A 83 5.49 2.84 -9.03
CA LYS A 83 5.97 1.45 -9.17
C LYS A 83 6.40 0.86 -7.85
N ASP A 84 7.02 1.69 -7.00
CA ASP A 84 7.69 1.27 -5.79
C ASP A 84 7.65 2.35 -4.71
N TYR A 85 8.06 1.99 -3.50
CA TYR A 85 8.19 2.91 -2.36
C TYR A 85 9.02 4.16 -2.67
N ILE A 86 10.08 4.02 -3.47
CA ILE A 86 10.96 5.13 -3.89
C ILE A 86 10.37 6.00 -4.99
N SER A 87 9.39 5.52 -5.76
CA SER A 87 8.72 6.32 -6.79
C SER A 87 7.94 7.48 -6.16
N LEU A 88 7.50 7.31 -4.91
CA LEU A 88 6.85 8.36 -4.14
C LEU A 88 7.84 9.36 -3.53
N ASP A 89 9.13 9.04 -3.43
CA ASP A 89 10.13 9.94 -2.82
C ASP A 89 10.33 11.23 -3.66
N GLY A 90 10.18 11.12 -4.99
CA GLY A 90 10.17 12.28 -5.90
C GLY A 90 8.84 13.02 -5.97
N HIS A 91 7.78 12.48 -5.33
CA HIS A 91 6.43 13.04 -5.37
C HIS A 91 5.77 12.98 -3.97
N PRO A 92 6.32 13.69 -2.98
CA PRO A 92 5.76 13.70 -1.62
C PRO A 92 4.33 14.24 -1.59
N ASP A 93 3.94 15.05 -2.58
CA ASP A 93 2.58 15.60 -2.73
C ASP A 93 1.51 14.52 -3.02
N LEU A 94 1.92 13.33 -3.45
CA LEU A 94 1.02 12.19 -3.66
C LEU A 94 0.86 11.31 -2.42
N ILE A 95 1.72 11.50 -1.42
CA ILE A 95 1.69 10.73 -0.18
C ILE A 95 0.64 11.36 0.74
N LEU A 96 -0.48 10.66 0.89
CA LEU A 96 -1.54 11.11 1.79
C LEU A 96 -1.19 10.78 3.23
N PHE A 97 -0.81 9.53 3.46
CA PHE A 97 -0.39 9.04 4.77
C PHE A 97 0.94 8.33 4.63
N GLU A 98 1.81 8.50 5.62
CA GLU A 98 3.00 7.68 5.74
C GLU A 98 3.18 7.20 7.16
N GLY A 99 3.93 6.12 7.31
CA GLY A 99 4.31 5.64 8.62
C GLY A 99 4.82 4.23 8.56
N TRP A 100 4.52 3.47 9.60
CA TRP A 100 5.00 2.12 9.74
C TRP A 100 4.00 1.25 10.49
N PHE A 101 4.07 -0.06 10.24
CA PHE A 101 3.31 -1.04 10.99
C PHE A 101 4.20 -2.21 11.41
N ASP A 102 3.95 -2.73 12.60
CA ASP A 102 4.55 -3.93 13.15
C ASP A 102 3.55 -5.09 13.03
N LYS A 103 3.84 -6.06 12.16
CA LYS A 103 2.98 -7.24 11.99
C LYS A 103 3.02 -8.18 13.20
N ALA A 104 4.09 -8.18 13.98
CA ALA A 104 4.21 -9.06 15.14
C ALA A 104 3.43 -8.53 16.35
N ARG A 105 3.31 -7.20 16.47
CA ARG A 105 2.60 -6.55 17.59
C ARG A 105 1.24 -5.98 17.20
N ASP A 106 0.85 -6.13 15.94
CA ASP A 106 -0.32 -5.50 15.32
C ASP A 106 -0.42 -4.00 15.63
N LYS A 107 0.73 -3.32 15.64
CA LYS A 107 0.79 -1.87 15.86
C LYS A 107 0.88 -1.17 14.53
N VAL A 108 0.01 -0.18 14.32
CA VAL A 108 0.03 0.69 13.15
C VAL A 108 0.25 2.11 13.63
N GLN A 109 1.17 2.81 13.00
CA GLN A 109 1.38 4.24 13.22
C GLN A 109 1.45 4.92 11.87
N LEU A 110 0.47 5.79 11.61
CA LEU A 110 0.36 6.56 10.38
C LEU A 110 0.25 8.03 10.73
N GLU A 111 0.99 8.83 10.00
CA GLU A 111 0.97 10.28 10.04
C GLU A 111 0.38 10.78 8.72
N GLU A 112 -0.52 11.76 8.82
CA GLU A 112 -1.07 12.44 7.65
C GLU A 112 -0.04 13.45 7.15
N LYS A 113 0.41 13.28 5.91
CA LYS A 113 1.44 14.13 5.29
C LYS A 113 0.84 15.19 4.38
N SER A 114 -0.13 14.78 3.59
CA SER A 114 -0.82 15.67 2.68
C SER A 114 -2.31 15.46 2.85
N VAL A 115 -2.99 16.53 3.27
CA VAL A 115 -4.45 16.57 3.19
C VAL A 115 -4.80 16.60 1.71
N PRO A 116 -5.62 15.67 1.19
CA PRO A 116 -6.16 15.84 -0.14
C PRO A 116 -7.01 17.11 -0.12
N GLU A 117 -6.55 18.15 -0.83
CA GLU A 117 -7.20 19.47 -0.92
C GLU A 117 -8.66 19.39 -1.45
N HIS A 118 -9.09 18.22 -1.90
CA HIS A 118 -10.41 17.97 -2.50
C HIS A 118 -11.52 17.61 -1.49
N ARG A 119 -11.45 18.12 -0.24
CA ARG A 119 -12.54 17.94 0.72
C ARG A 119 -12.88 19.18 1.55
N ALA A 120 -12.75 20.35 0.92
CA ALA A 120 -13.52 21.53 1.29
C ALA A 120 -14.74 21.62 0.36
N ALA A 121 -15.85 21.02 0.76
CA ALA A 121 -17.19 21.36 0.28
C ALA A 121 -18.23 20.92 1.32
#